data_AF-A0A838RRM7-F1
#
_entry.id   AF-A0A838RRM7-F1
#
_cell.length_a   1.000
_cell.length_b   1.000
_cell.length_c   1.000
_cell.angle_alpha   90.00
_cell.angle_beta   90.00
_cell.angle_gamma   90.00
#
_symmetry.space_group_name_H-M   'P 1'
#
loop_
_entity.id
_entity.type
_entity.pdbx_description
1 polymer ?
#
loop_
_entity_poly.entity_id
_entity_poly.type
_entity_poly.pdbx_seq_one_letter_code
_entity_poly.pdbx_strand_id
1 'polypeptide(L)'
;MDIFIEISLIVFIATILALFMRLLRQPLVVGYILTGIVVGPYALNILHSTEYIELFSKIGITTLLFIVGLSLNPIVVREVGRVSLITGMGQVIFTSVIGFFLIRLLGYSTIASLYGAIALTFS
;
A
#
# COMPACT_ATOMS: atom_id res chain seq x y z
N MET A 1 17.00 -21.04 -0.18
CA MET A 1 17.84 -20.12 -0.99
C MET A 1 18.40 -19.10 -0.02
N ASP A 2 19.56 -18.53 -0.30
CA ASP A 2 20.05 -17.44 0.56
C ASP A 2 19.14 -16.22 0.41
N ILE A 3 18.91 -15.48 1.50
CA ILE A 3 18.09 -14.26 1.52
C ILE A 3 18.50 -13.28 0.43
N PHE A 4 19.80 -13.21 0.12
CA PHE A 4 20.33 -12.36 -0.93
C PHE A 4 19.76 -12.71 -2.32
N ILE A 5 19.64 -14.01 -2.60
CA ILE A 5 19.10 -14.50 -3.88
C ILE A 5 17.59 -14.26 -3.94
N GLU A 6 16.86 -14.50 -2.83
CA GLU A 6 15.42 -14.19 -2.75
C GLU A 6 15.15 -12.72 -3.04
N ILE A 7 15.82 -11.79 -2.33
CA ILE A 7 15.67 -10.35 -2.56
C ILE A 7 16.07 -9.96 -3.98
N SER A 8 17.17 -10.50 -4.51
CA SER A 8 17.60 -10.20 -5.88
C SER A 8 16.54 -10.60 -6.91
N LEU A 9 15.94 -11.78 -6.76
CA LEU A 9 14.86 -12.23 -7.64
C LEU A 9 13.59 -11.39 -7.49
N ILE A 10 13.22 -11.02 -6.26
CA ILE A 10 12.08 -10.14 -6.00
C ILE A 10 12.27 -8.80 -6.72
N VAL A 11 13.43 -8.16 -6.54
CA VAL A 11 13.75 -6.88 -7.18
C VAL A 11 13.78 -7.01 -8.70
N PHE A 12 14.33 -8.11 -9.22
CA PHE A 12 14.37 -8.37 -10.66
C PHE A 12 12.97 -8.52 -11.27
N ILE A 13 12.12 -9.36 -10.66
CA ILE A 13 10.73 -9.57 -11.10
C ILE A 13 9.92 -8.27 -10.96
N ALA A 14 10.09 -7.55 -9.84
CA ALA A 14 9.48 -6.23 -9.64
C ALA A 14 9.84 -5.25 -10.74
N THR A 15 11.12 -5.20 -11.14
CA THR A 15 11.59 -4.31 -12.19
C THR A 15 10.96 -4.66 -13.53
N ILE A 16 10.92 -5.94 -13.90
CA ILE A 16 10.29 -6.39 -15.15
C ILE A 16 8.81 -6.03 -15.18
N LEU A 17 8.06 -6.35 -14.11
CA LEU A 17 6.63 -6.07 -14.04
C LEU A 17 6.35 -4.57 -14.00
N ALA A 18 7.15 -3.78 -13.29
CA ALA A 18 7.03 -2.32 -13.28
C ALA A 18 7.33 -1.70 -14.65
N LEU A 19 8.33 -2.20 -15.38
CA LEU A 19 8.61 -1.78 -16.77
C LEU A 19 7.44 -2.12 -17.70
N PHE A 20 6.86 -3.31 -17.54
CA PHE A 20 5.68 -3.70 -18.31
C PHE A 20 4.47 -2.81 -18.00
N MET A 21 4.20 -2.52 -16.71
CA MET A 21 3.16 -1.56 -16.31
C MET A 21 3.41 -0.17 -16.91
N ARG A 22 4.66 0.29 -16.89
CA ARG A 22 5.04 1.57 -17.50
C ARG A 22 4.77 1.59 -19.01
N LEU A 23 5.08 0.51 -19.73
CA LEU A 23 4.80 0.39 -21.16
C LEU A 23 3.30 0.46 -21.44
N LEU A 24 2.50 -0.18 -20.59
CA LEU A 24 1.03 -0.13 -20.62
C LEU A 24 0.44 1.18 -20.08
N ARG A 25 1.27 2.12 -19.63
CA ARG A 25 0.87 3.39 -19.00
C ARG A 25 0.02 3.21 -17.74
N GLN A 26 0.24 2.12 -17.01
CA GLN A 26 -0.40 1.83 -15.73
C GLN A 26 0.46 2.34 -14.56
N PRO A 27 -0.15 2.66 -13.40
CA PRO A 27 0.60 2.99 -12.20
C PRO A 27 1.56 1.87 -11.78
N LEU A 28 2.80 2.21 -11.42
CA LEU A 28 3.83 1.22 -11.05
C LEU A 28 3.45 0.35 -9.86
N VAL A 29 2.62 0.89 -8.94
CA VAL A 29 2.12 0.17 -7.76
C VAL A 29 1.43 -1.13 -8.13
N VAL A 30 0.71 -1.16 -9.27
CA VAL A 30 0.08 -2.39 -9.78
C VAL A 30 1.13 -3.47 -10.06
N GLY A 31 2.28 -3.09 -10.61
CA GLY A 31 3.40 -4.00 -10.88
C GLY A 31 4.00 -4.57 -9.60
N TYR A 32 4.10 -3.77 -8.53
CA TYR A 32 4.59 -4.23 -7.24
C TYR A 32 3.62 -5.22 -6.58
N ILE A 33 2.31 -4.99 -6.66
CA ILE A 33 1.29 -5.93 -6.18
C ILE A 33 1.36 -7.25 -6.97
N LEU A 34 1.45 -7.16 -8.30
CA LEU A 34 1.61 -8.34 -9.16
C LEU A 34 2.88 -9.12 -8.83
N THR A 35 3.97 -8.43 -8.49
CA THR A 35 5.20 -9.08 -8.04
C THR A 35 4.96 -9.92 -6.80
N GLY A 36 4.30 -9.35 -5.78
CA GLY A 36 3.95 -10.08 -4.56
C GLY A 36 3.11 -11.33 -4.84
N ILE A 37 2.16 -11.25 -5.78
CA ILE A 37 1.36 -12.39 -6.21
C ILE A 37 2.22 -13.46 -6.90
N VAL A 38 3.05 -13.06 -7.87
CA VAL A 38 3.88 -13.97 -8.68
C VAL A 38 4.96 -14.66 -7.85
N VAL A 39 5.60 -13.93 -6.95
CA VAL A 39 6.67 -14.43 -6.09
C VAL A 39 6.13 -15.21 -4.89
N GLY A 40 4.88 -14.94 -4.51
CA GLY A 40 4.21 -15.56 -3.37
C GLY A 40 3.96 -17.07 -3.49
N PRO A 41 3.50 -17.71 -2.40
CA PRO A 41 3.37 -19.17 -2.31
C PRO A 41 2.34 -19.76 -3.29
N TYR A 42 1.42 -18.95 -3.79
CA TYR A 42 0.38 -19.37 -4.72
C TYR A 42 0.82 -19.37 -6.20
N ALA A 43 2.03 -18.90 -6.51
CA ALA A 43 2.57 -18.86 -7.86
C ALA A 43 3.96 -19.50 -7.92
N LEU A 44 5.05 -18.72 -7.96
CA LEU A 44 6.41 -19.26 -8.07
C LEU A 44 6.96 -19.77 -6.73
N ASN A 45 6.33 -19.40 -5.60
CA ASN A 45 6.72 -19.83 -4.25
C ASN A 45 8.21 -19.58 -3.94
N ILE A 46 8.71 -18.40 -4.28
CA ILE A 46 10.12 -18.00 -4.11
C ILE A 46 10.39 -17.53 -2.67
N LEU A 47 9.36 -17.07 -1.96
CA LEU A 47 9.47 -16.56 -0.59
C LEU A 47 9.56 -17.69 0.43
N HIS A 48 10.74 -17.87 1.01
CA HIS A 48 10.94 -18.78 2.13
C HIS A 48 11.39 -18.04 3.40
N SER A 49 12.01 -16.87 3.23
CA SER A 49 12.57 -16.07 4.31
C SER A 49 11.64 -14.93 4.75
N THR A 50 10.38 -15.25 5.07
CA THR A 50 9.30 -14.26 5.28
C THR A 50 9.59 -13.25 6.40
N GLU A 51 10.22 -13.68 7.49
CA GLU A 51 10.57 -12.79 8.62
C GLU A 51 11.54 -11.68 8.19
N TYR A 52 12.58 -12.03 7.43
CA TYR A 52 13.54 -11.05 6.92
C TYR A 52 12.87 -10.10 5.93
N ILE A 53 12.02 -10.62 5.04
CA ILE A 53 11.31 -9.80 4.04
C ILE A 53 10.33 -8.83 4.72
N GLU A 54 9.68 -9.24 5.80
CA GLU A 54 8.86 -8.36 6.63
C GLU A 54 9.71 -7.24 7.28
N LEU A 55 10.88 -7.58 7.81
CA LEU A 55 11.81 -6.60 8.37
C LEU A 55 12.26 -5.58 7.32
N PHE A 56 12.69 -6.04 6.14
CA PHE A 56 13.06 -5.16 5.02
C PHE A 56 11.91 -4.28 4.56
N SER A 57 10.68 -4.81 4.54
CA SER A 57 9.48 -4.05 4.20
C SER A 57 9.21 -2.93 5.21
N LYS A 58 9.35 -3.21 6.52
CA LYS A 58 9.23 -2.20 7.58
C LYS A 58 10.28 -1.11 7.44
N ILE A 59 11.53 -1.47 7.15
CA ILE A 59 12.61 -0.50 6.90
C ILE A 59 12.25 0.37 5.68
N GLY A 60 11.86 -0.25 4.57
CA GLY A 60 11.51 0.47 3.33
C GLY A 60 10.35 1.46 3.52
N ILE A 61 9.26 1.03 4.17
CA ILE A 61 8.11 1.89 4.46
C ILE A 61 8.51 3.02 5.42
N THR A 62 9.29 2.72 6.46
CA THR A 62 9.74 3.73 7.42
C THR A 62 10.64 4.77 6.76
N THR A 63 11.60 4.34 5.93
CA THR A 63 12.46 5.25 5.16
C THR A 63 11.66 6.08 4.18
N LEU A 64 10.68 5.49 3.48
CA LEU A 64 9.80 6.23 2.57
C LEU A 64 9.02 7.32 3.32
N LEU A 65 8.35 6.96 4.42
CA LEU A 65 7.57 7.92 5.22
C LEU A 65 8.46 8.98 5.88
N PHE A 66 9.70 8.64 6.24
CA PHE A 66 10.68 9.59 6.73
C PHE A 66 11.07 10.61 5.65
N ILE A 67 11.39 10.15 4.44
CA ILE A 67 11.72 11.02 3.30
C ILE A 67 10.53 11.92 2.93
N VAL A 68 9.31 11.35 2.89
CA VAL A 68 8.08 12.11 2.68
C VAL A 68 7.96 13.20 3.74
N GLY A 69 8.17 12.86 5.01
CA GLY A 69 8.16 13.83 6.11
C GLY A 69 9.20 14.94 5.96
N LEU A 70 10.45 14.60 5.58
CA LEU A 70 11.50 15.58 5.32
C LEU A 70 11.21 16.48 4.11
N SER A 71 10.42 15.99 3.15
CA SER A 71 10.02 16.73 1.95
C SER A 71 8.84 17.68 2.19
N LEU A 72 8.18 17.60 3.36
CA LEU A 72 7.08 18.49 3.71
C LEU A 72 7.61 19.88 4.07
N ASN A 73 7.03 20.91 3.46
CA ASN A 73 7.29 22.30 3.83
C ASN A 73 6.31 22.74 4.93
N PRO A 74 6.77 23.05 6.16
CA PRO A 74 5.90 23.46 7.26
C PRO A 74 5.06 24.71 6.97
N ILE A 75 5.56 25.62 6.12
CA ILE A 75 4.86 26.85 5.73
C ILE A 75 3.64 26.48 4.89
N VAL A 76 3.81 25.63 3.88
CA VAL A 76 2.72 25.14 3.03
C VAL A 76 1.69 24.40 3.87
N VAL A 77 2.14 23.52 4.78
CA VAL A 77 1.24 22.79 5.70
C VAL A 77 0.41 23.74 6.56
N ARG A 78 0.98 24.85 7.02
CA ARG A 78 0.24 25.86 7.80
C ARG A 78 -0.77 26.62 6.94
N GLU A 79 -0.44 26.95 5.70
CA GLU A 79 -1.31 27.67 4.77
C GLU A 79 -2.55 26.84 4.38
N VAL A 80 -2.35 25.57 4.04
CA VAL A 80 -3.46 24.68 3.64
C VAL A 80 -4.08 23.91 4.80
N GLY A 81 -3.46 23.92 5.99
CA GLY A 81 -3.77 23.00 7.10
C GLY A 81 -5.22 23.01 7.55
N ARG A 82 -5.87 24.19 7.63
CA ARG A 82 -7.28 24.26 8.01
C ARG A 82 -8.19 23.63 6.96
N VAL A 83 -7.94 23.90 5.69
CA VAL A 83 -8.71 23.30 4.59
C VAL A 83 -8.47 21.81 4.55
N SER A 84 -7.21 21.37 4.60
CA SER A 84 -6.83 19.95 4.61
C SER A 84 -7.42 19.17 5.78
N LEU A 85 -7.51 19.77 6.98
CA LEU A 85 -8.16 19.12 8.13
C LEU A 85 -9.66 18.96 7.92
N ILE A 86 -10.36 20.00 7.46
CA ILE A 86 -11.81 19.95 7.25
C ILE A 86 -12.14 18.98 6.11
N THR A 87 -11.44 19.08 4.97
CA THR A 87 -11.68 18.20 3.82
C THR A 87 -11.26 16.77 4.12
N GLY A 88 -10.13 16.56 4.80
CA GLY A 88 -9.66 15.25 5.22
C GLY A 88 -10.61 14.57 6.21
N MET A 89 -11.02 15.26 7.28
CA MET A 89 -12.01 14.71 8.22
C MET A 89 -13.35 14.44 7.55
N GLY A 90 -13.82 15.36 6.70
CA GLY A 90 -15.04 15.18 5.92
C GLY A 90 -14.97 13.95 5.01
N GLN A 91 -13.86 13.79 4.28
CA GLN A 91 -13.60 12.63 3.42
C GLN A 91 -13.56 11.34 4.24
N VAL A 92 -12.83 11.31 5.37
CA VAL A 92 -12.72 10.12 6.22
C VAL A 92 -14.08 9.67 6.73
N ILE A 93 -14.90 10.60 7.24
CA ILE A 93 -16.25 10.29 7.71
C ILE A 93 -17.12 9.78 6.56
N PHE A 94 -17.16 10.52 5.45
CA PHE A 94 -18.00 10.20 4.31
C PHE A 94 -17.66 8.84 3.69
N THR A 95 -16.38 8.60 3.39
CA THR A 95 -15.91 7.35 2.78
C THR A 95 -16.02 6.16 3.74
N SER A 96 -15.78 6.35 5.04
CA SER A 96 -15.97 5.26 6.03
C SER A 96 -17.44 4.88 6.19
N VAL A 97 -18.35 5.86 6.22
CA VAL A 97 -19.79 5.60 6.33
C VAL A 97 -20.29 4.85 5.09
N ILE A 98 -19.96 5.33 3.90
CA ILE A 98 -20.37 4.68 2.65
C ILE A 98 -19.73 3.30 2.52
N GLY A 99 -18.42 3.19 2.77
CA GLY A 99 -17.69 1.93 2.73
C GLY A 99 -18.29 0.89 3.68
N PHE A 100 -18.68 1.30 4.89
CA PHE A 100 -19.34 0.42 5.85
C PHE A 100 -20.66 -0.14 5.31
N PHE A 101 -21.52 0.72 4.76
CA PHE A 101 -22.80 0.27 4.20
C PHE A 101 -22.62 -0.60 2.96
N LEU A 102 -21.68 -0.28 2.08
CA LEU A 102 -21.38 -1.11 0.91
C LEU A 102 -20.91 -2.51 1.31
N ILE A 103 -19.97 -2.61 2.25
CA ILE A 103 -19.47 -3.91 2.73
C ILE A 103 -20.56 -4.67 3.50
N ARG A 104 -21.42 -3.95 4.24
CA ARG A 104 -22.58 -4.56 4.90
C ARG A 104 -23.59 -5.12 3.90
N LEU A 105 -23.83 -4.44 2.78
CA LEU A 105 -24.68 -4.90 1.69
C LEU A 105 -24.11 -6.14 1.00
N LEU A 106 -22.79 -6.31 0.99
CA LEU A 106 -22.12 -7.54 0.53
C LEU A 106 -22.26 -8.73 1.51
N GLY A 107 -22.95 -8.53 2.65
CA GLY A 107 -23.28 -9.60 3.60
C GLY A 107 -22.26 -9.82 4.72
N TYR A 108 -21.21 -9.00 4.81
CA TYR A 108 -20.20 -9.14 5.87
C TYR A 108 -20.72 -8.69 7.24
N SER A 109 -20.12 -9.24 8.31
CA SER A 109 -20.45 -8.88 9.70
C SER A 109 -20.14 -7.40 9.99
N THR A 110 -20.76 -6.85 11.03
CA THR A 110 -20.55 -5.45 11.44
C THR A 110 -19.07 -5.12 11.68
N ILE A 111 -18.36 -6.01 12.39
CA ILE A 111 -16.95 -5.82 12.72
C ILE A 111 -16.08 -5.86 11.46
N ALA A 112 -16.30 -6.84 10.58
CA ALA A 112 -15.57 -6.93 9.31
C ALA A 112 -15.84 -5.73 8.40
N SER A 113 -17.09 -5.26 8.36
CA SER A 113 -17.49 -4.08 7.60
C SER A 113 -16.83 -2.81 8.14
N LEU A 114 -16.69 -2.69 9.46
CA LEU A 114 -16.01 -1.56 10.10
C LEU A 114 -14.52 -1.53 9.72
N TYR A 115 -13.83 -2.66 9.84
CA TYR A 115 -12.41 -2.77 9.48
C TYR A 115 -12.18 -2.51 7.99
N GLY A 116 -12.99 -3.11 7.13
CA GLY A 116 -12.88 -2.92 5.68
C GLY A 116 -13.16 -1.47 5.27
N ALA A 117 -14.15 -0.82 5.89
CA ALA A 117 -14.46 0.59 5.61
C ALA A 117 -13.30 1.51 5.98
N ILE A 118 -12.71 1.32 7.17
CA ILE A 118 -11.54 2.11 7.60
C ILE A 118 -10.35 1.85 6.67
N ALA A 119 -10.12 0.60 6.27
CA ALA A 119 -9.03 0.26 5.36
C ALA A 119 -9.17 0.94 3.99
N LEU A 120 -10.39 0.98 3.42
CA LEU A 120 -10.67 1.68 2.15
C LEU A 120 -10.54 3.20 2.26
N THR A 121 -10.84 3.77 3.42
CA THR A 121 -10.76 5.22 3.65
C THR A 121 -9.32 5.74 3.60
N PHE A 122 -8.33 4.91 3.97
CA PHE A 122 -6.91 5.29 4.05
C PHE A 122 -6.03 4.67 2.94
N SER A 123 -6.62 3.97 1.96
CA SER A 123 -5.91 3.43 0.79
C SER A 123 -5.63 4.50 -0.26
#